data_AF-A0A2V9DIN4-F1
#
_entry.id   AF-A0A2V9DIN4-F1
#
_cell.length_a   1.000
_cell.length_b   1.000
_cell.length_c   1.000
_cell.angle_alpha   90.00
_cell.angle_beta   90.00
_cell.angle_gamma   90.00
#
_symmetry.space_group_name_H-M   'P 1'
#
loop_
_entity.id
_entity.type
_entity.pdbx_description
1 polymer ?
#
loop_
_entity_poly.entity_id
_entity_poly.type
_entity_poly.pdbx_seq_one_letter_code
_entity_poly.pdbx_strand_id
1 'polypeptide(L)'
;MGTWPAKKGPQRACSVGQDWRSWLPAEKDDAFGTAVAQLERCYAMLSVTLNEAFELRDNGGLIHAREQVGICADLFDLLAVRLLAALRAMEEHGRHFGTLPNVAALNPDFFRGETAQRNARKNTIVSKLLFSARSSLFHKLRSLADTVEDLQGEFREATEEIADGASTQPGARWQALDILHYDLNTCLREAMVMLKSFLCALPSEEMQLFQQKLKAPASPAVYHRRATLFRRK
;
A
#
# COMPACT_ATOMS: atom_id res chain seq x y z
N MET A 1 -48.32 -7.89 3.13
CA MET A 1 -47.02 -7.18 3.14
C MET A 1 -45.95 -8.16 2.70
N GLY A 2 -45.54 -8.10 1.43
CA GLY A 2 -44.55 -9.02 0.88
C GLY A 2 -43.14 -8.59 1.28
N THR A 3 -42.43 -9.45 2.00
CA THR A 3 -41.01 -9.28 2.29
C THR A 3 -40.21 -9.58 1.03
N TRP A 4 -39.55 -8.56 0.49
CA TRP A 4 -38.59 -8.73 -0.59
C TRP A 4 -37.38 -9.50 -0.04
N PRO A 5 -36.96 -10.62 -0.66
CA PRO A 5 -35.72 -11.26 -0.26
C PRO A 5 -34.55 -10.34 -0.65
N ALA A 6 -33.72 -10.00 0.33
CA ALA A 6 -32.43 -9.38 0.08
C ALA A 6 -31.68 -10.27 -0.94
N LYS A 7 -31.37 -9.70 -2.12
CA LYS A 7 -30.52 -10.36 -3.14
C LYS A 7 -29.17 -10.67 -2.49
N LYS A 8 -29.01 -11.90 -2.01
CA LYS A 8 -27.70 -12.45 -1.66
C LYS A 8 -26.91 -12.55 -2.96
N GLY A 9 -25.91 -11.69 -3.12
CA GLY A 9 -24.87 -11.90 -4.12
C GLY A 9 -24.28 -13.32 -3.97
N PRO A 10 -23.78 -13.92 -5.05
CA PRO A 10 -23.28 -15.29 -5.01
C PRO A 10 -22.20 -15.43 -3.92
N GLN A 11 -22.42 -16.36 -2.98
CA GLN A 11 -21.40 -16.77 -2.03
C GLN A 11 -20.21 -17.35 -2.83
N ARG A 12 -19.14 -16.57 -2.97
CA ARG A 12 -17.92 -17.02 -3.62
C ARG A 12 -17.10 -17.85 -2.65
N ALA A 13 -17.09 -19.17 -2.85
CA ALA A 13 -16.10 -20.06 -2.25
C ALA A 13 -14.77 -19.98 -3.02
N CYS A 14 -14.26 -18.77 -3.25
CA CYS A 14 -13.06 -18.55 -4.06
C CYS A 14 -11.89 -18.07 -3.20
N SER A 15 -10.67 -18.42 -3.59
CA SER A 15 -9.46 -17.93 -2.93
C SER A 15 -8.96 -16.64 -3.60
N VAL A 16 -8.12 -15.87 -2.90
CA VAL A 16 -7.41 -14.72 -3.49
C VAL A 16 -6.63 -15.13 -4.74
N GLY A 17 -6.02 -16.32 -4.75
CA GLY A 17 -5.30 -16.83 -5.91
C GLY A 17 -6.21 -17.16 -7.11
N GLN A 18 -7.49 -17.45 -6.88
CA GLN A 18 -8.47 -17.60 -7.96
C GLN A 18 -8.94 -16.23 -8.45
N ASP A 19 -9.22 -15.28 -7.56
CA ASP A 19 -9.55 -13.91 -7.94
C ASP A 19 -8.42 -13.29 -8.77
N TRP A 20 -7.16 -13.55 -8.42
CA TRP A 20 -6.00 -13.11 -9.18
C TRP A 20 -5.93 -13.69 -10.60
N ARG A 21 -6.40 -14.92 -10.81
CA ARG A 21 -6.45 -15.56 -12.14
C ARG A 21 -7.76 -15.30 -12.88
N SER A 22 -8.75 -14.75 -12.20
CA SER A 22 -10.06 -14.48 -12.77
C SER A 22 -9.98 -13.35 -13.77
N TRP A 23 -10.77 -13.49 -14.83
CA TRP A 23 -10.95 -12.45 -15.83
C TRP A 23 -11.85 -11.34 -15.29
N LEU A 24 -11.46 -10.09 -15.51
CA LEU A 24 -12.28 -8.92 -15.19
C LEU A 24 -13.05 -8.49 -16.45
N PRO A 25 -14.34 -8.16 -16.34
CA PRO A 25 -15.05 -7.43 -17.39
C PRO A 25 -14.30 -6.18 -17.83
N ALA A 26 -14.39 -5.82 -19.11
CA ALA A 26 -13.58 -4.78 -19.74
C ALA A 26 -13.53 -3.45 -18.95
N GLU A 27 -14.66 -2.99 -18.43
CA GLU A 27 -14.73 -1.76 -17.62
C GLU A 27 -13.91 -1.85 -16.32
N LYS A 28 -13.95 -3.00 -15.64
CA LYS A 28 -13.19 -3.25 -14.41
C LYS A 28 -11.72 -3.49 -14.69
N ASP A 29 -11.41 -4.15 -15.79
CA ASP A 29 -10.04 -4.40 -16.24
C ASP A 29 -9.33 -3.09 -16.61
N ASP A 30 -10.01 -2.18 -17.32
CA ASP A 30 -9.50 -0.84 -17.63
C ASP A 30 -9.24 -0.02 -16.37
N ALA A 31 -10.17 -0.05 -15.41
CA ALA A 31 -9.98 0.64 -14.14
C ALA A 31 -8.83 0.05 -13.31
N PHE A 32 -8.70 -1.28 -13.29
CA PHE A 32 -7.58 -1.98 -12.67
C PHE A 32 -6.25 -1.56 -13.32
N GLY A 33 -6.16 -1.69 -14.65
CA GLY A 33 -4.98 -1.35 -15.42
C GLY A 33 -4.55 0.10 -15.23
N THR A 34 -5.50 1.04 -15.27
CA THR A 34 -5.23 2.47 -15.05
C THR A 34 -4.67 2.75 -13.65
N ALA A 35 -5.29 2.18 -12.61
CA ALA A 35 -4.85 2.38 -11.22
C ALA A 35 -3.47 1.75 -10.97
N VAL A 36 -3.26 0.52 -11.46
CA VAL A 36 -1.98 -0.19 -11.36
C VAL A 36 -0.88 0.56 -12.10
N ALA A 37 -1.10 0.95 -13.35
CA ALA A 37 -0.12 1.66 -14.15
C ALA A 37 0.29 3.01 -13.52
N GLN A 38 -0.60 3.66 -12.77
CA GLN A 38 -0.24 4.86 -12.03
C GLN A 38 0.67 4.57 -10.84
N LEU A 39 0.37 3.54 -10.05
CA LEU A 39 1.20 3.14 -8.91
C LEU A 39 2.57 2.60 -9.36
N GLU A 40 2.59 1.75 -10.37
CA GLU A 40 3.83 1.16 -10.91
C GLU A 40 4.73 2.20 -11.54
N ARG A 41 4.20 3.24 -12.20
CA ARG A 41 5.02 4.35 -12.70
C ARG A 41 5.72 5.11 -11.58
N CYS A 42 4.99 5.43 -10.49
CA CYS A 42 5.60 6.08 -9.33
C CYS A 42 6.67 5.20 -8.68
N TYR A 43 6.40 3.89 -8.55
CA TYR A 43 7.37 2.94 -8.04
C TYR A 43 8.61 2.80 -8.92
N ALA A 44 8.43 2.73 -10.24
CA ALA A 44 9.55 2.65 -11.18
C ALA A 44 10.47 3.88 -11.09
N MET A 45 9.89 5.08 -11.00
CA MET A 45 10.67 6.31 -10.78
C MET A 45 11.47 6.25 -9.48
N LEU A 46 10.82 5.90 -8.36
CA LEU A 46 11.50 5.74 -7.06
C LEU A 46 12.63 4.71 -7.15
N SER A 47 12.37 3.54 -7.73
CA SER A 47 13.32 2.43 -7.79
C SER A 47 14.55 2.79 -8.63
N VAL A 48 14.35 3.44 -9.79
CA VAL A 48 15.46 3.90 -10.64
C VAL A 48 16.29 4.95 -9.92
N THR A 49 15.66 5.98 -9.34
CA THR A 49 16.39 7.05 -8.62
C THR A 49 17.15 6.51 -7.41
N LEU A 50 16.58 5.54 -6.69
CA LEU A 50 17.26 4.93 -5.54
C LEU A 50 18.46 4.07 -5.97
N ASN A 51 18.33 3.32 -7.07
CA ASN A 51 19.46 2.56 -7.63
C ASN A 51 20.58 3.50 -8.08
N GLU A 52 20.25 4.61 -8.75
CA GLU A 52 21.23 5.64 -9.12
C GLU A 52 21.92 6.23 -7.88
N ALA A 53 21.19 6.47 -6.79
CA ALA A 53 21.78 6.95 -5.53
C ALA A 53 22.78 5.93 -4.94
N PHE A 54 22.46 4.64 -4.99
CA PHE A 54 23.39 3.59 -4.56
C PHE A 54 24.63 3.53 -5.45
N GLU A 55 24.47 3.57 -6.77
CA GLU A 55 25.59 3.58 -7.72
C GLU A 55 26.51 4.81 -7.51
N LEU A 56 25.93 5.99 -7.30
CA LEU A 56 26.69 7.21 -7.01
C LEU A 56 27.50 7.06 -5.71
N ARG A 57 26.89 6.50 -4.67
CA ARG A 57 27.57 6.23 -3.39
C ARG A 57 28.73 5.26 -3.57
N ASP A 58 28.49 4.14 -4.24
CA ASP A 58 29.48 3.07 -4.41
C ASP A 58 30.68 3.53 -5.26
N ASN A 59 30.46 4.50 -6.15
CA ASN A 59 31.50 5.18 -6.93
C ASN A 59 32.17 6.37 -6.19
N GLY A 60 31.84 6.61 -4.92
CA GLY A 60 32.41 7.68 -4.09
C GLY A 60 31.80 9.08 -4.30
N GLY A 61 30.77 9.20 -5.14
CA GLY A 61 30.03 10.43 -5.43
C GLY A 61 29.03 10.82 -4.35
N LEU A 62 29.49 10.97 -3.10
CA LEU A 62 28.61 11.10 -1.93
C LEU A 62 27.69 12.34 -1.95
N ILE A 63 28.12 13.46 -2.53
CA ILE A 63 27.29 14.66 -2.63
C ILE A 63 26.06 14.39 -3.50
N HIS A 64 26.28 13.88 -4.72
CA HIS A 64 25.20 13.53 -5.64
C HIS A 64 24.34 12.38 -5.15
N ALA A 65 24.93 11.41 -4.46
CA ALA A 65 24.18 10.33 -3.83
C ALA A 65 23.19 10.88 -2.79
N ARG A 66 23.61 11.86 -1.97
CA ARG A 66 22.75 12.52 -0.98
C ARG A 66 21.64 13.34 -1.64
N GLU A 67 21.96 14.10 -2.69
CA GLU A 67 20.97 14.83 -3.47
C GLU A 67 19.89 13.90 -4.02
N GLN A 68 20.28 12.75 -4.59
CA GLN A 68 19.33 11.76 -5.11
C GLN A 68 18.50 11.08 -4.02
N VAL A 69 19.06 10.86 -2.83
CA VAL A 69 18.28 10.36 -1.68
C VAL A 69 17.18 11.33 -1.27
N GLY A 70 17.42 12.64 -1.34
CA GLY A 70 16.37 13.65 -1.13
C GLY A 70 15.21 13.51 -2.12
N ILE A 71 15.51 13.33 -3.41
CA ILE A 71 14.50 13.09 -4.45
C ILE A 71 13.77 11.77 -4.20
N CYS A 72 14.45 10.73 -3.73
CA CYS A 72 13.83 9.47 -3.35
C CYS A 72 12.77 9.65 -2.25
N ALA A 73 13.02 10.51 -1.26
CA ALA A 73 12.06 10.78 -0.18
C ALA A 73 10.74 11.34 -0.72
N ASP A 74 10.81 12.29 -1.66
CA ASP A 74 9.63 12.89 -2.27
C ASP A 74 8.88 11.89 -3.18
N LEU A 75 9.60 11.03 -3.89
CA LEU A 75 9.01 9.97 -4.70
C LEU A 75 8.34 8.88 -3.84
N PHE A 76 8.96 8.53 -2.71
CA PHE A 76 8.38 7.61 -1.72
C PHE A 76 7.08 8.17 -1.17
N ASP A 77 7.08 9.44 -0.74
CA ASP A 77 5.89 10.13 -0.25
C ASP A 77 4.77 10.15 -1.30
N LEU A 78 5.10 10.47 -2.55
CA LEU A 78 4.13 10.47 -3.64
C LEU A 78 3.50 9.08 -3.83
N LEU A 79 4.30 8.02 -3.79
CA LEU A 79 3.80 6.65 -3.92
C LEU A 79 2.96 6.25 -2.69
N ALA A 80 3.42 6.55 -1.48
CA ALA A 80 2.70 6.26 -0.23
C ALA A 80 1.32 6.93 -0.24
N VAL A 81 1.25 8.21 -0.57
CA VAL A 81 0.00 8.98 -0.67
C VAL A 81 -1.00 8.35 -1.64
N ARG A 82 -0.52 7.89 -2.80
CA ARG A 82 -1.37 7.21 -3.82
C ARG A 82 -1.83 5.83 -3.37
N LEU A 83 -0.91 5.06 -2.79
CA LEU A 83 -1.20 3.72 -2.29
C LEU A 83 -2.27 3.79 -1.18
N LEU A 84 -2.11 4.72 -0.24
CA LEU A 84 -3.06 4.94 0.84
C LEU A 84 -4.44 5.42 0.32
N ALA A 85 -4.47 6.26 -0.72
CA ALA A 85 -5.72 6.66 -1.35
C ALA A 85 -6.47 5.48 -1.98
N ALA A 86 -5.77 4.56 -2.64
CA ALA A 86 -6.38 3.35 -3.18
C ALA A 86 -6.93 2.43 -2.08
N LEU A 87 -6.18 2.26 -0.98
CA LEU A 87 -6.63 1.49 0.19
C LEU A 87 -7.89 2.10 0.83
N ARG A 88 -7.93 3.43 0.98
CA ARG A 88 -9.08 4.15 1.49
C ARG A 88 -10.29 4.06 0.57
N ALA A 89 -10.11 4.17 -0.74
CA ALA A 89 -11.20 4.02 -1.70
C ALA A 89 -11.87 2.63 -1.57
N MET A 90 -11.09 1.56 -1.44
CA MET A 90 -11.62 0.21 -1.18
C MET A 90 -12.32 0.11 0.17
N GLU A 91 -11.72 0.67 1.23
CA GLU A 91 -12.31 0.64 2.57
C GLU A 91 -13.64 1.40 2.63
N GLU A 92 -13.68 2.63 2.14
CA GLU A 92 -14.88 3.46 2.11
C GLU A 92 -15.96 2.80 1.27
N HIS A 93 -15.63 2.33 0.07
CA HIS A 93 -16.61 1.67 -0.78
C HIS A 93 -17.16 0.39 -0.14
N GLY A 94 -16.28 -0.48 0.38
CA GLY A 94 -16.69 -1.69 1.09
C GLY A 94 -17.55 -1.41 2.34
N ARG A 95 -17.30 -0.30 3.03
CA ARG A 95 -18.12 0.12 4.18
C ARG A 95 -19.55 0.49 3.76
N HIS A 96 -19.69 1.27 2.69
CA HIS A 96 -20.98 1.81 2.24
C HIS A 96 -21.85 0.77 1.51
N PHE A 97 -21.25 -0.08 0.67
CA PHE A 97 -22.00 -0.96 -0.23
C PHE A 97 -21.92 -2.45 0.13
N GLY A 98 -21.06 -2.82 1.08
CA GLY A 98 -20.93 -4.21 1.51
C GLY A 98 -20.24 -5.12 0.50
N THR A 99 -19.40 -4.56 -0.38
CA THR A 99 -18.50 -5.34 -1.25
C THR A 99 -17.50 -6.13 -0.41
N LEU A 100 -17.51 -7.45 -0.52
CA LEU A 100 -16.67 -8.36 0.26
C LEU A 100 -15.87 -9.27 -0.68
N PRO A 101 -14.61 -8.91 -1.02
CA PRO A 101 -13.73 -9.77 -1.78
C PRO A 101 -13.15 -10.88 -0.90
N ASN A 102 -12.48 -11.85 -1.54
CA ASN A 102 -11.67 -12.81 -0.81
C ASN A 102 -10.42 -12.12 -0.25
N VAL A 103 -10.02 -12.52 0.96
CA VAL A 103 -8.92 -11.89 1.69
C VAL A 103 -8.02 -12.97 2.27
N ALA A 104 -6.73 -12.87 1.99
CA ALA A 104 -5.68 -13.67 2.61
C ALA A 104 -4.88 -12.76 3.55
N ALA A 105 -4.43 -13.27 4.69
CA ALA A 105 -3.58 -12.52 5.62
C ALA A 105 -2.28 -12.05 4.96
N LEU A 106 -1.68 -10.97 5.49
CA LEU A 106 -0.32 -10.57 5.11
C LEU A 106 0.67 -11.64 5.55
N ASN A 107 1.57 -12.07 4.64
CA ASN A 107 2.63 -13.01 4.98
C ASN A 107 3.85 -12.24 5.54
N PRO A 108 4.25 -12.45 6.81
CA PRO A 108 5.43 -11.81 7.37
C PRO A 108 6.73 -12.10 6.61
N ASP A 109 6.84 -13.28 6.01
CA ASP A 109 8.07 -13.71 5.32
C ASP A 109 8.31 -12.95 4.01
N PHE A 110 7.31 -12.20 3.53
CA PHE A 110 7.44 -11.34 2.35
C PHE A 110 7.99 -9.95 2.67
N PHE A 111 8.22 -9.64 3.95
CA PHE A 111 8.79 -8.38 4.40
C PHE A 111 10.21 -8.59 4.94
N ARG A 112 11.09 -7.62 4.71
CA ARG A 112 12.48 -7.62 5.18
C ARG A 112 12.66 -6.79 6.46
N GLY A 113 11.94 -5.68 6.59
CA GLY A 113 12.06 -4.76 7.72
C GLY A 113 11.28 -5.23 8.94
N GLU A 114 11.84 -4.98 10.13
CA GLU A 114 11.23 -5.42 11.39
C GLU A 114 9.83 -4.82 11.62
N THR A 115 9.64 -3.54 11.27
CA THR A 115 8.34 -2.86 11.41
C THR A 115 7.27 -3.52 10.55
N ALA A 116 7.55 -3.74 9.26
CA ALA A 116 6.60 -4.37 8.35
C ALA A 116 6.34 -5.84 8.70
N GLN A 117 7.37 -6.60 9.07
CA GLN A 117 7.22 -7.97 9.58
C GLN A 117 6.32 -8.02 10.83
N ARG A 118 6.55 -7.12 11.79
CA ARG A 118 5.76 -7.02 13.02
C ARG A 118 4.29 -6.71 12.69
N ASN A 119 4.03 -5.78 11.77
CA ASN A 119 2.68 -5.43 11.35
C ASN A 119 2.00 -6.61 10.62
N ALA A 120 2.71 -7.31 9.74
CA ALA A 120 2.22 -8.51 9.06
C ALA A 120 1.92 -9.68 10.04
N ARG A 121 2.75 -9.86 11.08
CA ARG A 121 2.52 -10.88 12.14
C ARG A 121 1.24 -10.56 12.91
N LYS A 122 1.06 -9.31 13.34
CA LYS A 122 -0.18 -8.86 13.99
C LYS A 122 -1.39 -9.10 13.08
N ASN A 123 -1.27 -8.78 11.79
CA ASN A 123 -2.31 -9.05 10.81
C ASN A 123 -2.66 -10.53 10.70
N THR A 124 -1.66 -11.41 10.60
CA THR A 124 -1.86 -12.86 10.56
C THR A 124 -2.58 -13.36 11.80
N ILE A 125 -2.16 -12.95 12.99
CA ILE A 125 -2.79 -13.38 14.25
C ILE A 125 -4.25 -12.94 14.30
N VAL A 126 -4.53 -11.66 14.06
CA VAL A 126 -5.91 -11.15 14.13
C VAL A 126 -6.77 -11.76 13.04
N SER A 127 -6.26 -11.95 11.82
CA SER A 127 -7.02 -12.56 10.71
C SER A 127 -7.53 -13.97 11.04
N LYS A 128 -6.81 -14.74 11.87
CA LYS A 128 -7.24 -16.07 12.33
C LYS A 128 -8.38 -16.02 13.35
N LEU A 129 -8.56 -14.88 14.02
CA LEU A 129 -9.61 -14.64 15.02
C LEU A 129 -10.85 -13.97 14.41
N LEU A 130 -10.77 -13.47 13.17
CA LEU A 130 -11.86 -12.79 12.51
C LEU A 130 -12.78 -13.79 11.82
N PHE A 131 -13.98 -13.95 12.39
CA PHE A 131 -14.99 -14.88 11.89
C PHE A 131 -15.79 -14.36 10.68
N SER A 132 -15.57 -13.11 10.25
CA SER A 132 -16.29 -12.51 9.12
C SER A 132 -15.35 -11.97 8.04
N ALA A 133 -15.68 -12.23 6.77
CA ALA A 133 -14.95 -11.71 5.61
C ALA A 133 -14.86 -10.17 5.61
N ARG A 134 -15.91 -9.49 6.10
CA ARG A 134 -15.95 -8.04 6.27
C ARG A 134 -14.89 -7.54 7.24
N SER A 135 -14.80 -8.17 8.41
CA SER A 135 -13.79 -7.80 9.39
C SER A 135 -12.38 -8.05 8.86
N SER A 136 -12.16 -9.20 8.20
CA SER A 136 -10.85 -9.56 7.62
C SER A 136 -10.41 -8.59 6.54
N LEU A 137 -11.33 -8.15 5.67
CA LEU A 137 -11.06 -7.11 4.67
C LEU A 137 -10.56 -5.81 5.30
N PHE A 138 -11.34 -5.23 6.21
CA PHE A 138 -10.98 -3.94 6.80
C PHE A 138 -9.74 -4.05 7.67
N HIS A 139 -9.55 -5.17 8.37
CA HIS A 139 -8.33 -5.42 9.12
C HIS A 139 -7.10 -5.43 8.21
N LYS A 140 -7.17 -6.12 7.06
CA LYS A 140 -6.06 -6.14 6.10
C LYS A 140 -5.80 -4.76 5.49
N LEU A 141 -6.83 -4.08 5.00
CA LEU A 141 -6.68 -2.74 4.42
C LEU A 141 -6.04 -1.76 5.41
N ARG A 142 -6.47 -1.80 6.67
CA ARG A 142 -5.92 -0.96 7.72
C ARG A 142 -4.49 -1.34 8.10
N SER A 143 -4.18 -2.63 8.26
CA SER A 143 -2.81 -3.08 8.53
C SER A 143 -1.84 -2.67 7.42
N LEU A 144 -2.30 -2.74 6.17
CA LEU A 144 -1.50 -2.33 5.02
C LEU A 144 -1.29 -0.82 4.99
N ALA A 145 -2.32 -0.03 5.28
CA ALA A 145 -2.22 1.42 5.40
C ALA A 145 -1.28 1.85 6.54
N ASP A 146 -1.45 1.27 7.74
CA ASP A 146 -0.56 1.52 8.88
C ASP A 146 0.91 1.18 8.52
N THR A 147 1.14 0.07 7.81
CA THR A 147 2.50 -0.31 7.38
C THR A 147 3.09 0.69 6.39
N VAL A 148 2.31 1.18 5.42
CA VAL A 148 2.79 2.19 4.47
C VAL A 148 3.13 3.51 5.17
N GLU A 149 2.31 3.95 6.13
CA GLU A 149 2.58 5.15 6.93
C GLU A 149 3.85 5.00 7.79
N ASP A 150 4.04 3.85 8.43
CA ASP A 150 5.24 3.56 9.21
C ASP A 150 6.50 3.58 8.31
N LEU A 151 6.45 2.87 7.17
CA LEU A 151 7.55 2.83 6.20
C LEU A 151 7.90 4.21 5.63
N GLN A 152 6.89 5.05 5.38
CA GLN A 152 7.07 6.42 4.92
C GLN A 152 7.84 7.25 5.96
N GLY A 153 7.46 7.16 7.24
CA GLY A 153 8.15 7.84 8.32
C GLY A 153 9.60 7.40 8.47
N GLU A 154 9.84 6.08 8.48
CA GLU A 154 11.19 5.50 8.59
C GLU A 154 12.08 5.86 7.38
N PHE A 155 11.51 5.87 6.16
CA PHE A 155 12.25 6.24 4.96
C PHE A 155 12.66 7.71 5.00
N ARG A 156 11.72 8.59 5.32
CA ARG A 156 11.99 10.03 5.45
C ARG A 156 13.07 10.33 6.48
N GLU A 157 12.98 9.74 7.68
CA GLU A 157 14.01 9.87 8.71
C GLU A 157 15.39 9.41 8.21
N ALA A 158 15.46 8.24 7.57
CA ALA A 158 16.72 7.72 7.03
C ALA A 158 17.30 8.63 5.93
N THR A 159 16.45 9.17 5.05
CA THR A 159 16.90 10.10 4.00
C THR A 159 17.42 11.43 4.55
N GLU A 160 16.77 11.99 5.58
CA GLU A 160 17.18 13.22 6.23
C GLU A 160 18.55 13.05 6.90
N GLU A 161 18.76 11.95 7.64
CA GLU A 161 20.06 11.67 8.25
C GLU A 161 21.19 11.46 7.23
N ILE A 162 20.88 10.85 6.08
CA ILE A 162 21.85 10.66 4.99
C ILE A 162 22.21 12.01 4.37
N ALA A 163 21.20 12.85 4.07
CA ALA A 163 21.37 14.15 3.45
C ALA A 163 22.17 15.11 4.34
N ASP A 164 21.84 15.18 5.62
CA ASP A 164 22.53 16.03 6.61
C ASP A 164 23.92 15.50 6.96
N GLY A 165 24.23 14.25 6.59
CA GLY A 165 25.45 13.56 7.00
C GLY A 165 25.56 13.37 8.52
N ALA A 166 24.43 13.43 9.23
CA ALA A 166 24.34 13.39 10.69
C ALA A 166 24.42 11.97 11.26
N SER A 167 24.32 10.94 10.41
CA SER A 167 24.30 9.55 10.87
C SER A 167 25.66 9.08 11.38
N THR A 168 25.67 8.52 12.60
CA THR A 168 26.84 7.84 13.19
C THR A 168 27.07 6.45 12.59
N GLN A 169 26.10 5.91 11.85
CA GLN A 169 26.19 4.63 11.14
C GLN A 169 25.68 4.75 9.69
N PRO A 170 26.41 5.46 8.80
CA PRO A 170 25.93 5.73 7.44
C PRO A 170 25.57 4.46 6.68
N GLY A 171 26.38 3.40 6.78
CA GLY A 171 26.12 2.13 6.10
C GLY A 171 24.78 1.50 6.48
N ALA A 172 24.39 1.57 7.77
CA ALA A 172 23.12 1.05 8.24
C ALA A 172 21.93 1.86 7.69
N ARG A 173 22.05 3.19 7.57
CA ARG A 173 20.99 4.02 6.99
C ARG A 173 20.80 3.76 5.49
N TRP A 174 21.89 3.59 4.74
CA TRP A 174 21.79 3.19 3.32
C TRP A 174 21.17 1.80 3.16
N GLN A 175 21.51 0.84 4.02
CA GLN A 175 20.87 -0.48 4.03
C GLN A 175 19.38 -0.39 4.39
N ALA A 176 19.01 0.51 5.31
CA ALA A 176 17.62 0.74 5.66
C ALA A 176 16.80 1.22 4.44
N LEU A 177 17.35 2.09 3.59
CA LEU A 177 16.65 2.53 2.37
C LEU A 177 16.29 1.36 1.45
N ASP A 178 17.20 0.39 1.24
CA ASP A 178 16.92 -0.80 0.42
C ASP A 178 15.82 -1.67 1.04
N ILE A 179 15.88 -1.90 2.35
CA ILE A 179 14.88 -2.67 3.09
C ILE A 179 13.50 -2.02 2.99
N LEU A 180 13.42 -0.71 3.24
CA LEU A 180 12.18 0.05 3.22
C LEU A 180 11.58 0.14 1.80
N HIS A 181 12.43 0.31 0.78
CA HIS A 181 12.01 0.26 -0.62
C HIS A 181 11.44 -1.10 -1.00
N TYR A 182 12.08 -2.19 -0.57
CA TYR A 182 11.59 -3.55 -0.78
C TYR A 182 10.22 -3.76 -0.11
N ASP A 183 10.08 -3.36 1.16
CA ASP A 183 8.83 -3.51 1.90
C ASP A 183 7.69 -2.66 1.31
N LEU A 184 7.99 -1.47 0.80
CA LEU A 184 7.02 -0.65 0.07
C LEU A 184 6.54 -1.35 -1.20
N ASN A 185 7.43 -1.98 -1.96
CA ASN A 185 7.04 -2.80 -3.12
C ASN A 185 6.14 -3.97 -2.68
N THR A 186 6.45 -4.64 -1.57
CA THR A 186 5.57 -5.69 -1.02
C THR A 186 4.18 -5.13 -0.70
N CYS A 187 4.10 -3.95 -0.08
CA CYS A 187 2.82 -3.29 0.18
C CYS A 187 2.05 -2.94 -1.11
N LEU A 188 2.76 -2.47 -2.14
CA LEU A 188 2.21 -2.21 -3.46
C LEU A 188 1.60 -3.49 -4.07
N ARG A 189 2.34 -4.60 -4.07
CA ARG A 189 1.84 -5.88 -4.64
C ARG A 189 0.62 -6.39 -3.88
N GLU A 190 0.62 -6.30 -2.56
CA GLU A 190 -0.54 -6.66 -1.74
C GLU A 190 -1.76 -5.77 -2.04
N ALA A 191 -1.57 -4.47 -2.24
CA ALA A 191 -2.65 -3.56 -2.60
C ALA A 191 -3.22 -3.86 -4.00
N MET A 192 -2.37 -4.20 -4.97
CA MET A 192 -2.80 -4.61 -6.31
C MET A 192 -3.65 -5.88 -6.27
N VAL A 193 -3.21 -6.87 -5.49
CA VAL A 193 -3.97 -8.12 -5.28
C VAL A 193 -5.33 -7.80 -4.64
N MET A 194 -5.35 -6.95 -3.62
CA MET A 194 -6.60 -6.53 -2.97
C MET A 194 -7.53 -5.78 -3.91
N LEU A 195 -7.00 -4.87 -4.74
CA LEU A 195 -7.78 -4.13 -5.72
C LEU A 195 -8.41 -5.06 -6.75
N LYS A 196 -7.63 -6.03 -7.27
CA LYS A 196 -8.15 -7.02 -8.22
C LYS A 196 -9.28 -7.84 -7.59
N SER A 197 -9.07 -8.38 -6.38
CA SER A 197 -10.10 -9.14 -5.67
C SER A 197 -11.34 -8.28 -5.38
N PHE A 198 -11.15 -7.00 -5.04
CA PHE A 198 -12.23 -6.05 -4.81
C PHE A 198 -13.08 -5.85 -6.06
N LEU A 199 -12.45 -5.59 -7.22
CA LEU A 199 -13.13 -5.44 -8.51
C LEU A 199 -13.85 -6.72 -8.96
N CYS A 200 -13.26 -7.87 -8.67
CA CYS A 200 -13.89 -9.18 -8.86
C CYS A 200 -15.22 -9.27 -8.12
N ALA A 201 -15.29 -8.77 -6.87
CA ALA A 201 -16.49 -8.81 -6.02
C ALA A 201 -17.44 -7.62 -6.19
N LEU A 202 -17.00 -6.52 -6.81
CA LEU A 202 -17.78 -5.30 -6.99
C LEU A 202 -18.97 -5.52 -7.95
N PRO A 203 -20.21 -5.12 -7.63
CA PRO A 203 -21.31 -5.12 -8.61
C PRO A 203 -21.04 -4.13 -9.75
N SER A 204 -21.48 -4.45 -10.97
CA SER A 204 -21.21 -3.59 -12.14
C SER A 204 -21.88 -2.21 -11.99
N GLU A 205 -23.02 -2.15 -11.32
CA GLU A 205 -23.78 -0.92 -11.06
C GLU A 205 -23.02 0.07 -10.17
N GLU A 206 -22.09 -0.42 -9.35
CA GLU A 206 -21.29 0.38 -8.44
C GLU A 206 -19.94 0.82 -9.05
N MET A 207 -19.62 0.32 -10.25
CA MET A 207 -18.30 0.47 -10.86
C MET A 207 -17.93 1.93 -11.10
N GLN A 208 -18.84 2.72 -11.67
CA GLN A 208 -18.61 4.12 -11.98
C GLN A 208 -18.30 4.94 -10.71
N LEU A 209 -19.05 4.69 -9.62
CA LEU A 209 -18.83 5.37 -8.34
C LEU A 209 -17.47 4.99 -7.73
N PHE A 210 -17.12 3.71 -7.79
CA PHE A 210 -15.82 3.25 -7.30
C PHE A 210 -14.66 3.84 -8.11
N GLN A 211 -14.80 3.93 -9.44
CA GLN A 211 -13.79 4.52 -10.32
C GLN A 211 -13.55 6.00 -10.00
N GLN A 212 -14.60 6.75 -9.65
CA GLN A 212 -14.48 8.15 -9.22
C GLN A 212 -13.67 8.26 -7.92
N LYS A 213 -13.90 7.37 -6.95
CA LYS A 213 -13.13 7.34 -5.70
C LYS A 213 -11.67 7.00 -5.91
N LEU A 214 -11.36 6.06 -6.82
CA LEU A 214 -9.98 5.71 -7.17
C LEU A 214 -9.24 6.86 -7.86
N LYS A 215 -9.95 7.65 -8.67
CA LYS A 215 -9.38 8.82 -9.39
C LYS A 215 -9.31 10.07 -8.51
N ALA A 216 -9.96 10.07 -7.35
CA ALA A 216 -9.96 11.23 -6.47
C ALA A 216 -8.52 11.57 -6.05
N PRO A 217 -8.12 12.85 -6.12
CA PRO A 217 -6.80 13.25 -5.68
C PRO A 217 -6.63 12.90 -4.21
N ALA A 218 -5.51 12.25 -3.90
CA ALA A 218 -5.17 11.92 -2.54
C ALA A 218 -4.99 13.23 -1.75
N SER A 219 -5.87 13.51 -0.78
CA SER A 219 -5.77 14.72 0.03
C SER A 219 -4.61 14.60 1.03
N PRO A 220 -3.62 15.51 1.04
CA PRO A 220 -2.51 15.48 1.99
C PRO A 220 -2.96 15.65 3.45
N ALA A 221 -4.11 16.30 3.67
CA ALA A 221 -4.53 16.79 4.99
C ALA A 221 -4.92 15.69 6.00
N VAL A 222 -5.10 14.44 5.56
CA VAL A 222 -5.55 13.35 6.44
C VAL A 222 -4.38 12.50 6.98
N TYR A 223 -3.17 12.65 6.43
CA TYR A 223 -2.03 11.78 6.73
C TYR A 223 -1.13 12.26 7.89
N HIS A 224 -1.28 13.52 8.35
CA HIS A 224 -0.46 14.07 9.44
C HIS A 224 -0.95 13.77 10.86
N ARG A 225 -2.02 12.98 11.07
CA ARG A 225 -2.60 12.83 12.41
C ARG A 225 -1.78 11.94 13.37
N ARG A 226 -0.71 11.29 12.91
CA ARG A 226 0.27 10.57 13.76
C ARG A 226 1.64 11.24 13.86
N ALA A 227 2.03 12.09 12.92
CA ALA A 227 3.32 12.79 12.95
C ALA A 227 3.43 13.85 14.06
N THR A 228 2.30 14.34 14.60
CA THR A 228 2.29 15.37 15.65
C THR A 228 2.44 14.83 17.07
N LEU A 229 2.42 13.51 17.28
CA LEU A 229 2.60 12.91 18.61
C LEU A 229 4.05 12.57 18.95
N PHE A 230 4.96 12.52 17.97
CA PHE A 230 6.39 12.25 18.20
C PHE A 230 7.28 13.49 18.27
N ARG A 231 6.73 14.70 18.07
CA ARG A 231 7.48 15.98 18.12
C ARG A 231 7.54 16.65 19.50
N ARG A 232 7.29 15.89 20.57
CA ARG A 232 7.55 16.34 21.95
C ARG A 232 8.33 15.27 22.71
N LYS A 233 9.65 15.38 22.69
CA LYS A 233 10.53 15.29 23.85
C LYS A 233 11.86 15.93 23.52
#